data_AF-A0A1U7W0K4-F1
#
_entry.id   AF-A0A1U7W0K4-F1
#
_cell.length_a   1.000
_cell.length_b   1.000
_cell.length_c   1.000
_cell.angle_alpha   90.00
_cell.angle_beta   90.00
_cell.angle_gamma   90.00
#
_symmetry.space_group_name_H-M   'P 1'
#
loop_
_entity.id
_entity.type
_entity.pdbx_description
1 polymer ?
#
loop_
_entity_poly.entity_id
_entity_poly.type
_entity_poly.pdbx_seq_one_letter_code
_entity_poly.pdbx_strand_id
1 'polypeptide(L)'
;MNPRPKLRSPPLPSPSSPPSPKPLTPNLNNKMPPRKLNLKPTTLTLATTLFSILALYVFFNTFIFPNPPNNSTTRNSLFGFREKNTHNFPPVKVYMYDLPRKFTYGVIESYALARGGEKQRDDSLLKYPGNQHSAEWYLFSDLNRPSRERGDSAVTRVMDPEKADLFYVPFFSSLSLVANPIRPGTVVAPGDRPVYSDEEMQESLIEWLEQQEYWKSNNGWDHVFICQDPNALYKVVDRVKNGVLLVSDFGRLARNQASLVKDVILPYSHRINTYTGDIGVENRNSLLFFMGNRYRKEVID
;
A
#
# COMPACT_ATOMS: atom_id res chain seq x y z
N MET A 1 0.39 74.90 -45.48
CA MET A 1 -0.17 75.14 -44.12
C MET A 1 0.88 74.73 -43.11
N ASN A 2 1.37 75.69 -42.32
CA ASN A 2 2.55 75.55 -41.46
C ASN A 2 2.27 74.74 -40.18
N PRO A 3 3.24 73.92 -39.71
CA PRO A 3 3.14 73.15 -38.47
C PRO A 3 3.42 74.02 -37.23
N ARG A 4 2.67 73.81 -36.15
CA ARG A 4 2.81 74.50 -34.85
C ARG A 4 3.86 73.79 -33.96
N PRO A 5 4.65 74.50 -33.12
CA PRO A 5 5.86 73.97 -32.51
C PRO A 5 5.74 73.49 -31.05
N LYS A 6 6.82 72.79 -30.66
CA LYS A 6 7.16 72.04 -29.43
C LYS A 6 7.04 72.83 -28.11
N LEU A 7 6.82 72.11 -27.00
CA LEU A 7 7.35 72.50 -25.67
C LEU A 7 8.10 71.33 -25.03
N ARG A 8 9.31 71.61 -24.55
CA ARG A 8 10.30 70.70 -23.97
C ARG A 8 10.31 70.92 -22.45
N SER A 9 10.32 69.85 -21.67
CA SER A 9 10.38 69.86 -20.20
C SER A 9 11.80 70.16 -19.68
N PRO A 10 11.95 70.92 -18.57
CA PRO A 10 13.24 71.16 -17.91
C PRO A 10 13.62 70.06 -16.88
N PRO A 11 14.92 69.88 -16.56
CA PRO A 11 15.43 68.80 -15.68
C PRO A 11 15.68 69.22 -14.20
N LEU A 12 16.04 68.19 -13.40
CA LEU A 12 16.16 68.00 -11.94
C LEU A 12 16.91 69.04 -11.07
N PRO A 13 16.76 68.92 -9.73
CA PRO A 13 17.96 68.66 -8.91
C PRO A 13 17.83 67.49 -7.89
N SER A 14 18.98 66.90 -7.59
CA SER A 14 19.27 65.77 -6.69
C SER A 14 19.92 66.23 -5.34
N PRO A 15 20.48 65.32 -4.53
CA PRO A 15 19.94 64.77 -3.27
C PRO A 15 20.48 65.46 -1.98
N SER A 16 19.77 65.35 -0.85
CA SER A 16 20.32 65.72 0.47
C SER A 16 20.71 64.48 1.29
N SER A 17 21.97 64.50 1.75
CA SER A 17 22.64 63.52 2.60
C SER A 17 22.27 63.66 4.10
N PRO A 18 22.42 62.59 4.91
CA PRO A 18 21.94 62.54 6.30
C PRO A 18 22.89 63.23 7.29
N PRO A 19 22.41 63.72 8.46
CA PRO A 19 23.27 64.28 9.49
C PRO A 19 23.88 63.19 10.40
N SER A 20 25.18 63.34 10.68
CA SER A 20 25.99 62.54 11.62
C SER A 20 25.72 62.90 13.10
N PRO A 21 26.01 61.98 14.05
CA PRO A 21 25.47 62.02 15.41
C PRO A 21 26.29 62.86 16.41
N LYS A 22 25.62 63.35 17.47
CA LYS A 22 26.22 64.02 18.63
C LYS A 22 26.74 63.00 19.66
N PRO A 23 27.83 63.29 20.40
CA PRO A 23 28.42 62.35 21.35
C PRO A 23 27.67 62.35 22.70
N LEU A 24 27.39 61.16 23.23
CA LEU A 24 26.90 60.93 24.59
C LEU A 24 27.94 60.12 25.35
N THR A 25 28.45 60.69 26.45
CA THR A 25 29.32 60.04 27.43
C THR A 25 28.50 59.06 28.30
N PRO A 26 28.98 57.83 28.58
CA PRO A 26 28.28 56.92 29.48
C PRO A 26 28.77 57.12 30.92
N ASN A 27 27.85 57.47 31.81
CA ASN A 27 28.05 57.43 33.25
C ASN A 27 27.69 56.01 33.75
N LEU A 28 28.69 55.24 34.17
CA LEU A 28 28.55 53.85 34.57
C LEU A 28 28.24 53.77 36.07
N ASN A 29 26.97 53.74 36.45
CA ASN A 29 26.54 53.19 37.73
C ASN A 29 25.03 52.99 37.73
N ASN A 30 24.59 51.73 37.67
CA ASN A 30 23.39 51.25 38.37
C ASN A 30 23.35 49.72 38.38
N LYS A 31 23.42 49.15 39.58
CA LYS A 31 23.18 47.72 39.87
C LYS A 31 21.69 47.40 39.61
N MET A 32 21.38 46.38 38.82
CA MET A 32 20.01 45.85 38.68
C MET A 32 19.72 44.78 39.74
N PRO A 33 18.49 44.71 40.31
CA PRO A 33 18.05 43.59 41.14
C PRO A 33 17.58 42.40 40.26
N PRO A 34 17.51 41.17 40.80
CA PRO A 34 17.16 40.00 40.00
C PRO A 34 15.69 40.04 39.57
N ARG A 35 15.44 39.89 38.26
CA ARG A 35 14.10 39.74 37.69
C ARG A 35 13.53 38.37 38.08
N LYS A 36 12.47 38.35 38.90
CA LYS A 36 11.61 37.17 39.05
C LYS A 36 10.76 37.02 37.78
N LEU A 37 10.85 35.85 37.14
CA LEU A 37 10.03 35.48 35.98
C LEU A 37 8.60 35.19 36.45
N ASN A 38 7.73 36.19 36.39
CA ASN A 38 6.28 36.00 36.54
C ASN A 38 5.72 35.47 35.22
N LEU A 39 5.72 34.14 35.03
CA LEU A 39 4.95 33.52 33.95
C LEU A 39 3.46 33.73 34.24
N LYS A 40 2.74 34.32 33.26
CA LYS A 40 1.29 34.52 33.37
C LYS A 40 0.61 33.14 33.40
N PRO A 41 -0.46 32.93 34.20
CA PRO A 41 -1.13 31.64 34.31
C PRO A 41 -1.62 31.09 32.96
N THR A 42 -1.95 31.97 32.00
CA THR A 42 -2.31 31.62 30.62
C THR A 42 -1.16 31.04 29.79
N THR A 43 0.09 31.44 30.05
CA THR A 43 1.26 30.85 29.39
C THR A 43 1.61 29.48 29.95
N LEU A 44 1.35 29.26 31.25
CA LEU A 44 1.53 27.97 31.89
C LEU A 44 0.49 26.95 31.41
N THR A 45 -0.79 27.35 31.26
CA THR A 45 -1.83 26.46 30.70
C THR A 45 -1.64 26.13 29.23
N LEU A 46 -1.09 27.05 28.42
CA LEU A 46 -0.75 26.75 27.02
C LEU A 46 0.44 25.80 26.91
N ALA A 47 1.45 25.97 27.78
CA ALA A 47 2.59 25.07 27.83
C ALA A 47 2.18 23.66 28.27
N THR A 48 1.29 23.54 29.26
CA THR A 48 0.82 22.22 29.73
C THR A 48 -0.07 21.54 28.70
N THR A 49 -0.94 22.25 28.00
CA THR A 49 -1.75 21.62 26.93
C THR A 49 -0.88 21.14 25.77
N LEU A 50 0.13 21.93 25.37
CA LEU A 50 1.09 21.51 24.35
C LEU A 50 1.89 20.28 24.78
N PHE A 51 2.33 20.25 26.05
CA PHE A 51 3.05 19.10 26.62
C PHE A 51 2.17 17.85 26.68
N SER A 52 0.89 18.00 27.05
CA SER A 52 -0.08 16.90 27.08
C SER A 52 -0.38 16.36 25.68
N ILE A 53 -0.53 17.25 24.67
CA ILE A 53 -0.69 16.83 23.27
C ILE A 53 0.55 16.08 22.78
N LEU A 54 1.75 16.57 23.11
CA LEU A 54 3.00 15.91 22.75
C LEU A 54 3.16 14.56 23.46
N ALA A 55 2.82 14.48 24.74
CA ALA A 55 2.86 13.24 25.51
C ALA A 55 1.88 12.20 24.97
N LEU A 56 0.65 12.62 24.62
CA LEU A 56 -0.33 11.76 23.95
C LEU A 56 0.18 11.33 22.58
N TYR A 57 0.72 12.25 21.78
CA TYR A 57 1.30 11.92 20.48
C TYR A 57 2.41 10.88 20.60
N VAL A 58 3.34 11.04 21.53
CA VAL A 58 4.41 10.06 21.78
C VAL A 58 3.80 8.74 22.23
N PHE A 59 2.90 8.75 23.20
CA PHE A 59 2.25 7.54 23.72
C PHE A 59 1.53 6.74 22.63
N PHE A 60 0.74 7.40 21.78
CA PHE A 60 0.04 6.74 20.66
C PHE A 60 1.02 6.23 19.59
N ASN A 61 2.11 6.94 19.30
CA ASN A 61 3.12 6.50 18.33
C ASN A 61 4.09 5.43 18.88
N THR A 62 4.21 5.26 20.20
CA THR A 62 5.08 4.24 20.79
C THR A 62 4.34 2.98 21.19
N PHE A 63 3.09 3.10 21.65
CA PHE A 63 2.33 1.97 22.22
C PHE A 63 1.17 1.48 21.36
N ILE A 64 0.55 2.34 20.53
CA ILE A 64 -0.61 1.95 19.70
C ILE A 64 -0.21 1.73 18.24
N PHE A 65 0.72 2.52 17.73
CA PHE A 65 1.31 2.36 16.41
C PHE A 65 2.83 2.28 16.53
N PRO A 66 3.41 1.21 17.12
CA PRO A 66 4.85 1.06 17.14
C PRO A 66 5.35 1.15 15.70
N ASN A 67 6.11 2.22 15.39
CA ASN A 67 6.82 2.29 14.13
C ASN A 67 7.60 0.99 13.97
N PRO A 68 7.54 0.32 12.80
CA PRO A 68 8.42 -0.81 12.54
C PRO A 68 9.87 -0.35 12.81
N PRO A 69 10.71 -1.20 13.42
CA PRO A 69 12.04 -0.80 13.84
C PRO A 69 12.79 -0.13 12.67
N ASN A 70 13.15 1.14 12.88
CA ASN A 70 13.98 1.90 11.97
C ASN A 70 15.38 1.27 11.94
N ASN A 71 15.58 0.29 11.06
CA ASN A 71 16.91 -0.10 10.60
C ASN A 71 17.43 1.01 9.66
N SER A 72 17.69 2.19 10.22
CA SER A 72 18.33 3.29 9.50
C SER A 72 19.84 3.03 9.41
N THR A 73 20.24 1.95 8.74
CA THR A 73 21.59 1.82 8.16
C THR A 73 21.59 0.86 6.97
N THR A 74 20.75 1.09 5.96
CA THR A 74 21.02 0.69 4.55
C THR A 74 20.04 1.41 3.63
N ARG A 75 20.20 2.74 3.50
CA ARG A 75 19.78 3.44 2.28
C ARG A 75 20.95 3.32 1.32
N ASN A 76 20.87 2.36 0.39
CA ASN A 76 21.41 2.42 -0.97
C ASN A 76 21.20 1.06 -1.66
N SER A 77 20.76 1.10 -2.91
CA SER A 77 20.58 -0.01 -3.85
C SER A 77 19.28 -0.85 -3.72
N LEU A 78 18.21 -0.36 -4.35
CA LEU A 78 17.03 -1.16 -4.71
C LEU A 78 16.80 -1.12 -6.23
N PHE A 79 17.82 -1.28 -7.07
CA PHE A 79 17.63 -1.57 -8.50
C PHE A 79 18.85 -2.32 -9.04
N GLY A 80 18.77 -3.65 -9.05
CA GLY A 80 19.79 -4.53 -9.60
C GLY A 80 19.16 -5.83 -10.07
N PHE A 81 18.49 -5.80 -11.22
CA PHE A 81 18.05 -7.03 -11.89
C PHE A 81 19.18 -7.51 -12.80
N ARG A 82 19.66 -8.72 -12.50
CA ARG A 82 20.61 -9.56 -13.25
C ARG A 82 22.10 -9.17 -13.18
N GLU A 83 22.61 -9.16 -11.97
CA GLU A 83 23.93 -9.73 -11.69
C GLU A 83 23.72 -10.92 -10.75
N LYS A 84 24.65 -11.87 -10.69
CA LYS A 84 24.79 -12.80 -9.55
C LYS A 84 25.18 -12.00 -8.29
N ASN A 85 24.42 -10.97 -7.95
CA ASN A 85 24.51 -10.26 -6.71
C ASN A 85 23.81 -11.11 -5.68
N THR A 86 24.62 -11.89 -4.97
CA THR A 86 24.39 -12.30 -3.59
C THR A 86 24.17 -11.05 -2.73
N HIS A 87 23.06 -10.35 -2.91
CA HIS A 87 22.53 -9.49 -1.87
C HIS A 87 21.92 -10.43 -0.83
N ASN A 88 22.69 -10.65 0.25
CA ASN A 88 22.40 -11.46 1.44
C ASN A 88 21.16 -10.97 2.23
N PHE A 89 20.07 -10.59 1.57
CA PHE A 89 18.82 -10.44 2.26
C PHE A 89 18.20 -11.83 2.41
N PRO A 90 17.95 -12.29 3.65
CA PRO A 90 17.27 -13.55 3.84
C PRO A 90 15.90 -13.49 3.14
N PRO A 91 15.46 -14.58 2.49
CA PRO A 91 14.12 -14.64 1.89
C PRO A 91 13.04 -14.28 2.91
N VAL A 92 12.02 -13.54 2.48
CA VAL A 92 10.89 -13.19 3.34
C VAL A 92 10.17 -14.46 3.76
N LYS A 93 9.99 -14.68 5.06
CA LYS A 93 9.32 -15.86 5.60
C LYS A 93 7.81 -15.61 5.63
N VAL A 94 7.05 -16.44 4.94
CA VAL A 94 5.59 -16.31 4.85
C VAL A 94 4.94 -17.54 5.46
N TYR A 95 4.04 -17.33 6.41
CA TYR A 95 3.10 -18.37 6.83
C TYR A 95 1.86 -18.27 5.94
N MET A 96 1.50 -19.37 5.28
CA MET A 96 0.25 -19.45 4.53
C MET A 96 -0.80 -20.12 5.39
N TYR A 97 -1.90 -19.43 5.67
CA TYR A 97 -2.99 -20.01 6.44
C TYR A 97 -3.54 -21.28 5.79
N ASP A 98 -3.85 -22.27 6.62
CA ASP A 98 -4.62 -23.44 6.24
C ASP A 98 -6.12 -23.10 6.23
N LEU A 99 -6.54 -22.33 5.23
CA LEU A 99 -7.92 -21.92 5.07
C LEU A 99 -8.81 -23.13 4.71
N PRO A 100 -10.08 -23.14 5.16
CA PRO A 100 -11.06 -24.10 4.68
C PRO A 100 -11.11 -24.17 3.15
N ARG A 101 -11.22 -25.39 2.60
CA ARG A 101 -11.22 -25.66 1.14
C ARG A 101 -12.14 -24.75 0.33
N LYS A 102 -13.26 -24.29 0.91
CA LYS A 102 -14.21 -23.37 0.27
C LYS A 102 -13.58 -22.07 -0.25
N PHE A 103 -12.41 -21.67 0.26
CA PHE A 103 -11.69 -20.45 -0.16
C PHE A 103 -10.64 -20.69 -1.27
N THR A 104 -10.29 -21.93 -1.57
CA THR A 104 -9.27 -22.28 -2.59
C THR A 104 -9.85 -23.23 -3.64
N TYR A 105 -9.55 -24.53 -3.56
CA TYR A 105 -10.01 -25.55 -4.50
C TYR A 105 -11.54 -25.62 -4.60
N GLY A 106 -12.27 -25.31 -3.51
CA GLY A 106 -13.72 -25.21 -3.53
C GLY A 106 -14.25 -24.10 -4.45
N VAL A 107 -13.50 -23.01 -4.65
CA VAL A 107 -13.83 -21.96 -5.62
C VAL A 107 -13.63 -22.46 -7.05
N ILE A 108 -12.54 -23.22 -7.31
CA ILE A 108 -12.30 -23.85 -8.62
C ILE A 108 -13.41 -24.84 -8.96
N GLU A 109 -13.79 -25.68 -8.01
CA GLU A 109 -14.91 -26.63 -8.18
C GLU A 109 -16.22 -25.90 -8.45
N SER A 110 -16.53 -24.84 -7.69
CA SER A 110 -17.74 -24.04 -7.89
C SER A 110 -17.76 -23.37 -9.27
N TYR A 111 -16.63 -22.82 -9.71
CA TYR A 111 -16.47 -22.27 -11.06
C TYR A 111 -16.75 -23.30 -12.15
N ALA A 112 -16.23 -24.53 -11.99
CA ALA A 112 -16.40 -25.61 -12.95
C ALA A 112 -17.85 -26.10 -13.00
N LEU A 113 -18.48 -26.30 -11.85
CA LEU A 113 -19.88 -26.70 -11.73
C LEU A 113 -20.83 -25.68 -12.38
N ALA A 114 -20.57 -24.38 -12.21
CA ALA A 114 -21.33 -23.31 -12.86
C ALA A 114 -21.24 -23.33 -14.40
N ARG A 115 -20.31 -24.10 -14.97
CA ARG A 115 -20.06 -24.23 -16.42
C ARG A 115 -20.32 -25.65 -16.93
N GLY A 116 -21.09 -26.45 -16.19
CA GLY A 116 -21.46 -27.81 -16.57
C GLY A 116 -20.39 -28.86 -16.31
N GLY A 117 -19.35 -28.54 -15.55
CA GLY A 117 -18.37 -29.51 -15.08
C GLY A 117 -18.93 -30.46 -14.01
N GLU A 118 -18.16 -31.50 -13.69
CA GLU A 118 -18.50 -32.48 -12.67
C GLU A 118 -17.78 -32.22 -11.34
N LYS A 119 -18.42 -32.61 -10.23
CA LYS A 119 -17.84 -32.53 -8.89
C LYS A 119 -16.62 -33.44 -8.81
N GLN A 120 -15.49 -32.92 -8.33
CA GLN A 120 -14.24 -33.68 -8.22
C GLN A 120 -14.01 -34.09 -6.77
N ARG A 121 -13.65 -35.36 -6.54
CA ARG A 121 -13.33 -35.85 -5.18
C ARG A 121 -11.89 -35.56 -4.77
N ASP A 122 -11.01 -35.38 -5.75
CA ASP A 122 -9.59 -35.15 -5.57
C ASP A 122 -9.22 -33.77 -6.11
N ASP A 123 -8.60 -32.95 -5.25
CA ASP A 123 -8.16 -31.60 -5.58
C ASP A 123 -7.03 -31.61 -6.63
N SER A 124 -6.29 -32.71 -6.77
CA SER A 124 -5.25 -32.85 -7.81
C SER A 124 -5.81 -32.84 -9.24
N LEU A 125 -7.10 -33.18 -9.39
CA LEU A 125 -7.80 -33.18 -10.68
C LEU A 125 -8.37 -31.80 -11.03
N LEU A 126 -8.46 -30.89 -10.06
CA LEU A 126 -8.94 -29.53 -10.28
C LEU A 126 -7.86 -28.69 -10.97
N LYS A 127 -8.26 -28.03 -12.04
CA LYS A 127 -7.39 -27.10 -12.78
C LYS A 127 -7.93 -25.69 -12.59
N TYR A 128 -7.07 -24.80 -12.09
CA TYR A 128 -7.42 -23.39 -12.01
C TYR A 128 -7.72 -22.88 -13.43
N PRO A 129 -8.88 -22.25 -13.65
CA PRO A 129 -9.28 -21.82 -14.98
C PRO A 129 -8.39 -20.66 -15.44
N GLY A 130 -8.07 -20.63 -16.74
CA GLY A 130 -7.37 -19.50 -17.32
C GLY A 130 -8.19 -18.22 -17.13
N ASN A 131 -7.67 -17.29 -16.33
CA ASN A 131 -8.26 -15.97 -16.14
C ASN A 131 -7.18 -14.88 -16.14
N GLN A 132 -7.59 -13.64 -16.36
CA GLN A 132 -6.70 -12.48 -16.40
C GLN A 132 -6.17 -12.06 -15.01
N HIS A 133 -6.71 -12.66 -13.95
CA HIS A 133 -6.52 -12.32 -12.53
C HIS A 133 -6.04 -13.51 -11.71
N SER A 134 -5.05 -14.23 -12.24
CA SER A 134 -4.63 -15.56 -11.77
C SER A 134 -3.45 -15.52 -10.78
N ALA A 135 -3.04 -14.33 -10.31
CA ALA A 135 -1.93 -14.21 -9.35
C ALA A 135 -2.18 -15.02 -8.07
N GLU A 136 -3.44 -15.13 -7.64
CA GLU A 136 -3.86 -15.96 -6.49
C GLU A 136 -3.46 -17.42 -6.68
N TRP A 137 -3.63 -17.97 -7.89
CA TRP A 137 -3.23 -19.33 -8.21
C TRP A 137 -1.72 -19.48 -8.26
N TYR A 138 -1.02 -18.56 -8.93
CA TYR A 138 0.43 -18.69 -9.10
C TYR A 138 1.17 -18.57 -7.76
N LEU A 139 0.76 -17.64 -6.88
CA LEU A 139 1.36 -17.53 -5.55
C LEU A 139 1.04 -18.75 -4.69
N PHE A 140 -0.23 -19.17 -4.66
CA PHE A 140 -0.65 -20.35 -3.92
C PHE A 140 0.05 -21.62 -4.39
N SER A 141 0.10 -21.84 -5.70
CA SER A 141 0.76 -23.00 -6.31
C SER A 141 2.26 -22.98 -6.00
N ASP A 142 2.93 -21.84 -6.13
CA ASP A 142 4.36 -21.73 -5.84
C ASP A 142 4.69 -21.99 -4.37
N LEU A 143 3.91 -21.45 -3.44
CA LEU A 143 4.10 -21.68 -1.99
C LEU A 143 3.81 -23.12 -1.55
N ASN A 144 3.11 -23.91 -2.38
CA ASN A 144 2.88 -25.34 -2.14
C ASN A 144 3.93 -26.25 -2.80
N ARG A 145 4.83 -25.71 -3.63
CA ARG A 145 5.93 -26.50 -4.21
C ARG A 145 6.95 -26.88 -3.15
N PRO A 146 7.60 -28.06 -3.27
CA PRO A 146 8.66 -28.47 -2.35
C PRO A 146 9.78 -27.43 -2.26
N SER A 147 10.28 -27.15 -1.06
CA SER A 147 11.32 -26.10 -0.84
C SER A 147 12.58 -26.30 -1.69
N ARG A 148 12.95 -27.56 -1.98
CA ARG A 148 14.08 -27.92 -2.85
C ARG A 148 13.93 -27.43 -4.31
N GLU A 149 12.71 -27.20 -4.76
CA GLU A 149 12.38 -26.72 -6.12
C GLU A 149 12.25 -25.19 -6.18
N ARG A 150 12.47 -24.51 -5.04
CA ARG A 150 12.31 -23.05 -4.86
C ARG A 150 13.64 -22.39 -4.44
N GLY A 151 14.77 -22.93 -4.91
CA GLY A 151 16.13 -22.57 -4.46
C GLY A 151 16.51 -21.09 -4.54
N ASP A 152 15.90 -20.33 -5.46
CA ASP A 152 16.14 -18.89 -5.65
C ASP A 152 14.89 -18.03 -5.38
N SER A 153 13.92 -18.56 -4.63
CA SER A 153 12.69 -17.83 -4.36
C SER A 153 12.94 -16.67 -3.39
N ALA A 154 12.45 -15.47 -3.75
CA ALA A 154 12.46 -14.29 -2.88
C ALA A 154 11.66 -14.48 -1.58
N VAL A 155 10.77 -15.48 -1.54
CA VAL A 155 9.90 -15.80 -0.41
C VAL A 155 10.07 -17.26 -0.01
N THR A 156 10.14 -17.55 1.28
CA THR A 156 10.16 -18.90 1.84
C THR A 156 8.90 -19.16 2.66
N ARG A 157 8.16 -20.24 2.35
CA ARG A 157 7.05 -20.65 3.20
C ARG A 157 7.57 -21.26 4.51
N VAL A 158 7.07 -20.76 5.63
CA VAL A 158 7.27 -21.37 6.95
C VAL A 158 6.00 -22.07 7.40
N MET A 159 6.17 -23.18 8.13
CA MET A 159 5.04 -23.95 8.70
C MET A 159 4.71 -23.51 10.13
N ASP A 160 5.60 -22.75 10.75
CA ASP A 160 5.45 -22.22 12.10
C ASP A 160 5.13 -20.73 12.02
N PRO A 161 3.92 -20.29 12.42
CA PRO A 161 3.51 -18.89 12.32
C PRO A 161 4.40 -17.95 13.14
N GLU A 162 5.02 -18.41 14.24
CA GLU A 162 5.95 -17.60 15.05
C GLU A 162 7.23 -17.22 14.30
N LYS A 163 7.53 -17.91 13.19
CA LYS A 163 8.71 -17.65 12.35
C LYS A 163 8.40 -16.77 11.15
N ALA A 164 7.13 -16.40 10.95
CA ALA A 164 6.66 -15.66 9.80
C ALA A 164 6.96 -14.17 9.93
N ASP A 165 7.35 -13.56 8.82
CA ASP A 165 7.43 -12.11 8.68
C ASP A 165 6.09 -11.56 8.13
N LEU A 166 5.34 -12.38 7.40
CA LEU A 166 4.02 -12.06 6.82
C LEU A 166 3.09 -13.28 6.81
N PHE A 167 1.77 -13.02 6.83
CA PHE A 167 0.72 -14.02 6.77
C PHE A 167 -0.02 -13.97 5.43
N TYR A 168 0.16 -14.97 4.57
CA TYR A 168 -0.61 -15.07 3.34
C TYR A 168 -1.98 -15.68 3.61
N VAL A 169 -3.04 -14.99 3.16
CA VAL A 169 -4.43 -15.45 3.22
C VAL A 169 -4.83 -15.98 1.83
N PRO A 170 -4.80 -17.30 1.59
CA PRO A 170 -5.01 -17.89 0.27
C PRO A 170 -6.49 -17.96 -0.11
N PHE A 171 -7.19 -16.83 -0.22
CA PHE A 171 -8.53 -16.80 -0.81
C PHE A 171 -8.44 -16.51 -2.31
N PHE A 172 -9.06 -17.36 -3.13
CA PHE A 172 -9.20 -17.17 -4.57
C PHE A 172 -10.29 -16.13 -4.88
N SER A 173 -10.07 -14.90 -4.40
CA SER A 173 -11.04 -13.80 -4.39
C SER A 173 -11.42 -13.35 -5.80
N SER A 174 -10.49 -13.37 -6.74
CA SER A 174 -10.74 -12.98 -8.13
C SER A 174 -11.58 -14.06 -8.82
N LEU A 175 -11.25 -15.34 -8.60
CA LEU A 175 -12.04 -16.43 -9.13
C LEU A 175 -13.43 -16.53 -8.50
N SER A 176 -13.56 -16.23 -7.21
CA SER A 176 -14.82 -16.24 -6.47
C SER A 176 -15.89 -15.38 -7.14
N LEU A 177 -15.51 -14.17 -7.58
CA LEU A 177 -16.38 -13.30 -8.36
C LEU A 177 -16.86 -13.92 -9.68
N VAL A 178 -16.01 -14.69 -10.36
CA VAL A 178 -16.30 -15.31 -11.66
C VAL A 178 -17.05 -16.63 -11.51
N ALA A 179 -16.92 -17.28 -10.34
CA ALA A 179 -17.71 -18.42 -9.94
C ALA A 179 -19.15 -18.02 -9.56
N ASN A 180 -19.35 -16.78 -9.11
CA ASN A 180 -20.68 -16.26 -8.73
C ASN A 180 -21.65 -16.22 -9.93
N PRO A 181 -22.72 -17.03 -9.93
CA PRO A 181 -23.64 -17.17 -11.06
C PRO A 181 -24.61 -16.00 -11.23
N ILE A 182 -24.77 -15.12 -10.22
CA ILE A 182 -25.74 -14.01 -10.23
C ILE A 182 -25.30 -12.85 -11.17
N ARG A 183 -24.15 -12.97 -11.86
CA ARG A 183 -23.67 -11.95 -12.79
C ARG A 183 -24.31 -12.07 -14.19
N PRO A 184 -24.59 -10.94 -14.88
CA PRO A 184 -25.04 -10.97 -16.27
C PRO A 184 -24.00 -11.69 -17.15
N GLY A 185 -24.39 -12.77 -17.81
CA GLY A 185 -23.53 -13.55 -18.72
C GLY A 185 -23.00 -14.87 -18.17
N THR A 186 -23.25 -15.21 -16.90
CA THR A 186 -23.02 -16.56 -16.36
C THR A 186 -24.23 -17.44 -16.63
N VAL A 187 -23.99 -18.63 -17.21
CA VAL A 187 -25.03 -19.61 -17.54
C VAL A 187 -25.75 -20.02 -16.25
N VAL A 188 -27.07 -19.85 -16.22
CA VAL A 188 -27.93 -20.27 -15.11
C VAL A 188 -27.78 -21.78 -14.93
N ALA A 189 -27.28 -22.21 -13.78
CA ALA A 189 -27.22 -23.64 -13.45
C ALA A 189 -28.65 -24.20 -13.32
N PRO A 190 -28.98 -25.35 -13.95
CA PRO A 190 -30.28 -25.96 -13.77
C PRO A 190 -30.38 -26.65 -12.40
N GLY A 191 -31.35 -26.22 -11.58
CA GLY A 191 -31.97 -26.97 -10.47
C GLY A 191 -31.24 -27.00 -9.11
N ASP A 192 -32.04 -26.89 -8.02
CA ASP A 192 -31.92 -27.27 -6.59
C ASP A 192 -30.57 -27.26 -5.84
N ARG A 193 -29.46 -26.85 -6.46
CA ARG A 193 -28.15 -26.77 -5.81
C ARG A 193 -27.97 -25.40 -5.15
N PRO A 194 -27.37 -25.33 -3.95
CA PRO A 194 -27.01 -24.05 -3.34
C PRO A 194 -26.20 -23.22 -4.32
N VAL A 195 -26.69 -22.02 -4.61
CA VAL A 195 -26.06 -21.08 -5.52
C VAL A 195 -24.81 -20.53 -4.84
N TYR A 196 -23.64 -20.66 -5.45
CA TYR A 196 -22.40 -20.09 -4.92
C TYR A 196 -22.57 -18.57 -4.74
N SER A 197 -22.28 -18.05 -3.55
CA SER A 197 -22.35 -16.61 -3.26
C SER A 197 -20.97 -16.08 -2.91
N ASP A 198 -20.45 -15.21 -3.77
CA ASP A 198 -19.17 -14.53 -3.52
C ASP A 198 -19.24 -13.62 -2.29
N GLU A 199 -20.35 -12.91 -2.07
CA GLU A 199 -20.51 -12.09 -0.87
C GLU A 199 -20.48 -12.93 0.40
N GLU A 200 -21.14 -14.10 0.43
CA GLU A 200 -21.11 -15.00 1.59
C GLU A 200 -19.71 -15.58 1.83
N MET A 201 -18.94 -15.86 0.76
CA MET A 201 -17.55 -16.28 0.89
C MET A 201 -16.67 -15.17 1.45
N GLN A 202 -16.87 -13.93 1.03
CA GLN A 202 -16.14 -12.79 1.58
C GLN A 202 -16.44 -12.59 3.08
N GLU A 203 -17.70 -12.62 3.50
CA GLU A 203 -18.05 -12.49 4.92
C GLU A 203 -17.54 -13.68 5.75
N SER A 204 -17.71 -14.90 5.24
CA SER A 204 -17.16 -16.12 5.84
C SER A 204 -15.65 -16.05 6.06
N LEU A 205 -14.91 -15.42 5.14
CA LEU A 205 -13.47 -15.25 5.27
C LEU A 205 -13.14 -14.38 6.47
N ILE A 206 -13.88 -13.28 6.66
CA ILE A 206 -13.59 -12.39 7.79
C ILE A 206 -13.98 -13.03 9.11
N GLU A 207 -15.13 -13.72 9.17
CA GLU A 207 -15.52 -14.49 10.37
C GLU A 207 -14.44 -15.49 10.78
N TRP A 208 -13.80 -16.14 9.80
CA TRP A 208 -12.69 -17.05 10.04
C TRP A 208 -11.42 -16.31 10.50
N LEU A 209 -11.05 -15.20 9.86
CA LEU A 209 -9.88 -14.40 10.22
C LEU A 209 -10.00 -13.82 11.62
N GLU A 210 -11.16 -13.31 11.99
CA GLU A 210 -11.47 -12.76 13.31
C GLU A 210 -11.43 -13.82 14.43
N GLN A 211 -11.28 -15.10 14.11
CA GLN A 211 -11.02 -16.14 15.10
C GLN A 211 -9.51 -16.35 15.33
N GLN A 212 -8.66 -15.99 14.36
CA GLN A 212 -7.22 -16.26 14.40
C GLN A 212 -6.47 -15.33 15.37
N GLU A 213 -5.53 -15.89 16.13
CA GLU A 213 -4.70 -15.14 17.08
C GLU A 213 -3.81 -14.10 16.38
N TYR A 214 -3.07 -14.51 15.34
CA TYR A 214 -2.17 -13.62 14.60
C TYR A 214 -2.89 -12.51 13.84
N TRP A 215 -4.14 -12.72 13.43
CA TRP A 215 -4.96 -11.65 12.88
C TRP A 215 -5.27 -10.58 13.93
N LYS A 216 -5.66 -11.00 15.14
CA LYS A 216 -5.99 -10.11 16.26
C LYS A 216 -4.78 -9.36 16.78
N SER A 217 -3.62 -10.03 16.86
CA SER A 217 -2.41 -9.47 17.47
C SER A 217 -1.88 -8.26 16.70
N ASN A 218 -2.02 -8.26 15.37
CA ASN A 218 -1.53 -7.18 14.51
C ASN A 218 -2.63 -6.49 13.69
N ASN A 219 -3.90 -6.72 14.03
CA ASN A 219 -5.06 -6.13 13.34
C ASN A 219 -4.99 -6.22 11.80
N GLY A 220 -4.47 -7.35 11.30
CA GLY A 220 -4.33 -7.64 9.89
C GLY A 220 -3.18 -6.95 9.14
N TRP A 221 -2.30 -6.17 9.80
CA TRP A 221 -1.27 -5.35 9.12
C TRP A 221 -0.20 -6.16 8.37
N ASP A 222 0.12 -7.35 8.86
CA ASP A 222 1.06 -8.30 8.28
C ASP A 222 0.37 -9.33 7.37
N HIS A 223 -0.93 -9.19 7.11
CA HIS A 223 -1.69 -10.09 6.24
C HIS A 223 -1.65 -9.64 4.79
N VAL A 224 -1.34 -10.59 3.91
CA VAL A 224 -1.27 -10.38 2.47
C VAL A 224 -2.51 -10.97 1.81
N PHE A 225 -3.23 -10.14 1.06
CA PHE A 225 -4.42 -10.51 0.31
C PHE A 225 -4.19 -10.32 -1.18
N ILE A 226 -4.54 -11.32 -1.98
CA ILE A 226 -4.65 -11.12 -3.43
C ILE A 226 -6.09 -10.70 -3.73
N CYS A 227 -6.24 -9.54 -4.33
CA CYS A 227 -7.50 -8.96 -4.82
C CYS A 227 -7.23 -8.35 -6.20
N GLN A 228 -6.75 -9.21 -7.11
CA GLN A 228 -6.30 -8.78 -8.43
C GLN A 228 -7.48 -8.33 -9.30
N ASP A 229 -8.62 -9.02 -9.35
CA ASP A 229 -9.82 -8.44 -9.99
C ASP A 229 -10.20 -7.12 -9.28
N PRO A 230 -10.49 -6.02 -10.00
CA PRO A 230 -10.82 -4.74 -9.37
C PRO A 230 -12.06 -4.76 -8.47
N ASN A 231 -12.90 -5.79 -8.54
CA ASN A 231 -14.04 -5.99 -7.65
C ASN A 231 -13.78 -7.04 -6.57
N ALA A 232 -12.58 -7.64 -6.51
CA ALA A 232 -12.29 -8.68 -5.53
C ALA A 232 -12.34 -8.08 -4.12
N LEU A 233 -12.95 -8.81 -3.19
CA LEU A 233 -13.14 -8.38 -1.81
C LEU A 233 -13.98 -7.10 -1.62
N TYR A 234 -14.75 -6.64 -2.63
CA TYR A 234 -15.48 -5.37 -2.53
C TYR A 234 -16.41 -5.25 -1.31
N LYS A 235 -17.00 -6.37 -0.86
CA LYS A 235 -17.93 -6.41 0.27
C LYS A 235 -17.21 -6.16 1.60
N VAL A 236 -15.99 -6.68 1.72
CA VAL A 236 -15.22 -6.73 2.97
C VAL A 236 -13.92 -5.93 2.93
N VAL A 237 -13.68 -5.17 1.87
CA VAL A 237 -12.43 -4.42 1.66
C VAL A 237 -12.11 -3.51 2.84
N ASP A 238 -13.12 -2.89 3.46
CA ASP A 238 -12.93 -2.04 4.64
C ASP A 238 -12.47 -2.79 5.89
N ARG A 239 -12.68 -4.11 5.95
CA ARG A 239 -12.24 -4.99 7.04
C ARG A 239 -10.83 -5.53 6.82
N VAL A 240 -10.35 -5.58 5.58
CA VAL A 240 -9.01 -6.11 5.22
C VAL A 240 -7.99 -5.04 4.81
N LYS A 241 -8.42 -3.79 4.63
CA LYS A 241 -7.58 -2.68 4.12
C LYS A 241 -6.32 -2.36 4.94
N ASN A 242 -6.20 -2.85 6.18
CA ASN A 242 -4.99 -2.68 6.98
C ASN A 242 -3.84 -3.55 6.46
N GLY A 243 -4.16 -4.72 5.90
CA GLY A 243 -3.16 -5.63 5.33
C GLY A 243 -2.59 -5.15 4.01
N VAL A 244 -1.63 -5.90 3.50
CA VAL A 244 -1.01 -5.69 2.19
C VAL A 244 -1.94 -6.22 1.11
N LEU A 245 -2.49 -5.31 0.30
CA LEU A 245 -3.36 -5.66 -0.82
C LEU A 245 -2.53 -5.78 -2.11
N LEU A 246 -2.63 -6.94 -2.77
CA LEU A 246 -2.08 -7.17 -4.09
C LEU A 246 -3.20 -6.98 -5.13
N VAL A 247 -3.23 -5.79 -5.74
CA VAL A 247 -4.36 -5.26 -6.53
C VAL A 247 -3.98 -5.05 -7.99
N SER A 248 -4.93 -5.00 -8.93
CA SER A 248 -4.61 -4.62 -10.33
C SER A 248 -4.39 -3.12 -10.54
N ASP A 249 -5.12 -2.28 -9.82
CA ASP A 249 -5.03 -0.82 -9.84
C ASP A 249 -5.75 -0.24 -8.61
N PHE A 250 -5.65 1.08 -8.41
CA PHE A 250 -6.35 1.79 -7.34
C PHE A 250 -7.66 2.46 -7.79
N GLY A 251 -8.16 2.14 -8.97
CA GLY A 251 -9.31 2.82 -9.58
C GLY A 251 -10.66 2.46 -8.95
N ARG A 252 -10.77 1.27 -8.34
CA ARG A 252 -11.99 0.81 -7.65
C ARG A 252 -11.91 0.93 -6.12
N LEU A 253 -10.78 1.37 -5.58
CA LEU A 253 -10.56 1.50 -4.15
C LEU A 253 -10.71 2.96 -3.72
N ALA A 254 -11.45 3.19 -2.64
CA ALA A 254 -11.56 4.50 -2.02
C ALA A 254 -10.20 4.98 -1.49
N ARG A 255 -10.06 6.30 -1.27
CA ARG A 255 -8.80 6.92 -0.80
C ARG A 255 -8.25 6.27 0.47
N ASN A 256 -9.14 5.82 1.37
CA ASN A 256 -8.80 5.19 2.64
C ASN A 256 -8.72 3.67 2.58
N GLN A 257 -9.01 3.03 1.44
CA GLN A 257 -8.97 1.57 1.27
C GLN A 257 -7.65 1.08 0.67
N ALA A 258 -6.90 1.96 -0.01
CA ALA A 258 -5.63 1.63 -0.64
C ALA A 258 -4.52 2.63 -0.29
N SER A 259 -3.28 2.14 -0.23
CA SER A 259 -2.08 2.88 0.13
C SER A 259 -0.92 2.54 -0.79
N LEU A 260 -0.31 3.58 -1.37
CA LEU A 260 0.93 3.46 -2.18
C LEU A 260 2.15 3.00 -1.35
N VAL A 261 2.05 3.00 -0.03
CA VAL A 261 3.16 2.63 0.88
C VAL A 261 3.23 1.12 1.09
N LYS A 262 2.06 0.45 1.16
CA LYS A 262 1.96 -0.97 1.51
C LYS A 262 1.39 -1.85 0.40
N ASP A 263 0.51 -1.31 -0.44
CA ASP A 263 -0.20 -2.11 -1.45
C ASP A 263 0.61 -2.18 -2.74
N VAL A 264 0.53 -3.33 -3.40
CA VAL A 264 1.33 -3.64 -4.58
C VAL A 264 0.42 -3.82 -5.77
N ILE A 265 0.76 -3.13 -6.87
CA ILE A 265 0.06 -3.29 -8.14
C ILE A 265 0.61 -4.53 -8.86
N LEU A 266 -0.26 -5.51 -9.06
CA LEU A 266 -0.04 -6.67 -9.89
C LEU A 266 -0.45 -6.36 -11.33
N PRO A 267 0.45 -6.50 -12.31
CA PRO A 267 0.11 -6.20 -13.69
C PRO A 267 -0.93 -7.17 -14.25
N TYR A 268 -1.77 -6.66 -15.16
CA TYR A 268 -2.58 -7.51 -16.03
C TYR A 268 -1.66 -8.22 -17.02
N SER A 269 -1.48 -9.53 -16.86
CA SER A 269 -0.56 -10.32 -17.70
C SER A 269 -0.81 -10.15 -19.20
N HIS A 270 -2.07 -10.06 -19.62
CA HIS A 270 -2.47 -9.86 -21.01
C HIS A 270 -2.26 -8.43 -21.54
N ARG A 271 -1.95 -7.45 -20.67
CA ARG A 271 -1.69 -6.05 -21.05
C ARG A 271 -0.21 -5.72 -21.11
N ILE A 272 0.64 -6.64 -20.67
CA ILE A 272 2.09 -6.45 -20.63
C ILE A 272 2.73 -7.45 -21.56
N ASN A 273 3.40 -6.95 -22.59
CA ASN A 273 4.26 -7.77 -23.41
C ASN A 273 5.44 -8.27 -22.57
N THR A 274 5.80 -9.53 -22.71
CA THR A 274 7.05 -10.04 -22.14
C THR A 274 8.20 -9.19 -22.67
N TYR A 275 8.96 -8.58 -21.78
CA TYR A 275 10.13 -7.80 -22.18
C TYR A 275 11.20 -8.77 -22.69
N THR A 276 11.48 -8.71 -23.99
CA THR A 276 12.48 -9.54 -24.68
C THR A 276 13.85 -8.86 -24.80
N GLY A 277 13.94 -7.61 -24.34
CA GLY A 277 15.19 -6.84 -24.36
C GLY A 277 16.11 -7.20 -23.20
N ASP A 278 17.33 -6.67 -23.26
CA ASP A 278 18.26 -6.78 -22.14
C ASP A 278 17.83 -5.83 -21.01
N ILE A 279 17.59 -6.39 -19.82
CA ILE A 279 17.22 -5.59 -18.65
C ILE A 279 18.40 -4.67 -18.26
N GLY A 280 19.63 -5.06 -18.63
CA GLY A 280 20.91 -4.34 -18.56
C GLY A 280 20.83 -2.96 -17.90
N VAL A 281 20.91 -2.95 -16.58
CA VAL A 281 20.87 -1.74 -15.75
C VAL A 281 22.27 -1.26 -15.37
N GLU A 282 23.29 -2.10 -15.54
CA GLU A 282 24.68 -1.88 -15.13
C GLU A 282 25.31 -0.60 -15.71
N ASN A 283 24.87 -0.13 -16.88
CA ASN A 283 25.37 1.10 -17.51
C ASN A 283 24.35 2.27 -17.48
N ARG A 284 23.26 2.15 -16.72
CA ARG A 284 22.22 3.19 -16.64
C ARG A 284 22.44 4.09 -15.43
N ASN A 285 23.00 5.27 -15.66
CA ASN A 285 23.23 6.26 -14.61
C ASN A 285 21.96 6.99 -14.15
N SER A 286 20.83 6.76 -14.82
CA SER A 286 19.58 7.49 -14.60
C SER A 286 18.43 6.51 -14.37
N LEU A 287 17.79 6.61 -13.21
CA LEU A 287 16.52 5.95 -12.91
C LEU A 287 15.37 6.92 -13.17
N LEU A 288 14.45 6.54 -14.06
CA LEU A 288 13.26 7.34 -14.35
C LEU A 288 12.06 6.75 -13.59
N PHE A 289 11.60 7.47 -12.56
CA PHE A 289 10.41 7.10 -11.80
C PHE A 289 9.17 7.76 -12.40
N PHE A 290 8.23 6.95 -12.90
CA PHE A 290 6.93 7.44 -13.34
C PHE A 290 5.91 7.23 -12.22
N MET A 291 5.46 8.32 -11.62
CA MET A 291 4.30 8.28 -10.74
C MET A 291 3.03 8.41 -11.61
N GLY A 292 2.33 7.29 -11.81
CA GLY A 292 1.04 7.32 -12.50
C GLY A 292 0.06 8.24 -11.76
N ASN A 293 -0.67 9.07 -12.52
CA ASN A 293 -1.72 9.90 -11.95
C ASN A 293 -2.89 9.00 -11.49
N ARG A 294 -3.46 9.24 -10.30
CA ARG A 294 -4.58 8.43 -9.75
C ARG A 294 -5.91 8.63 -10.48
N TYR A 295 -5.97 9.51 -11.47
CA TYR A 295 -7.19 9.86 -12.17
C TYR A 295 -7.34 9.03 -13.44
N ARG A 296 -8.45 8.29 -13.53
CA ARG A 296 -8.91 7.70 -14.78
C ARG A 296 -9.40 8.85 -15.65
N LYS A 297 -8.94 8.93 -16.90
CA LYS A 297 -9.39 9.94 -17.85
C LYS A 297 -10.90 9.72 -18.03
N GLU A 298 -11.73 10.63 -17.53
CA GLU A 298 -13.16 10.61 -17.85
C GLU A 298 -13.30 10.91 -19.34
N VAL A 299 -14.11 10.12 -20.03
CA VAL A 299 -14.52 10.45 -21.40
C VAL A 299 -15.49 11.61 -21.23
N ILE A 300 -15.05 12.79 -21.67
CA ILE A 300 -15.97 13.91 -21.85
C ILE A 300 -16.77 13.53 -23.10
N ASP A 301 -18.03 13.14 -22.89
CA ASP A 301 -19.01 12.99 -23.97
C ASP A 301 -19.34 14.34 -24.62
#